data_AF-A0AAN6EEQ8-F1
#
_entry.id   AF-A0AAN6EEQ8-F1
#
_cell.length_a   1.000
_cell.length_b   1.000
_cell.length_c   1.000
_cell.angle_alpha   90.00
_cell.angle_beta   90.00
_cell.angle_gamma   90.00
#
_symmetry.space_group_name_H-M   'P 1'
#
loop_
_entity.id
_entity.type
_entity.pdbx_description
1 polymer ?
#
loop_
_entity_poly.entity_id
_entity_poly.type
_entity_poly.pdbx_seq_one_letter_code
_entity_poly.pdbx_strand_id
1 'polypeptide(L)'
;MVTINWKTQLPAHPDPRYIVVEHIHNSASEQEVRDFFSFCGSIQSIEMQPQDKEYNRALVVFEQEDAGKTALLLGDAHIKNVSIVVMPLHAQNADCPPNYEHATRAVDTDYKGKPA
;
A
#
# COMPACT_ATOMS: atom_id res chain seq x y z
N MET A 1 2.42 23.84 14.26
CA MET A 1 1.85 23.30 13.02
C MET A 1 3.01 22.70 12.24
N VAL A 2 3.03 21.38 12.04
CA VAL A 2 4.07 20.73 11.23
C VAL A 2 3.70 20.94 9.77
N THR A 3 4.49 21.73 9.05
CA THR A 3 4.34 21.92 7.61
C THR A 3 5.00 20.74 6.90
N ILE A 4 4.19 19.86 6.34
CA ILE A 4 4.68 18.67 5.65
C ILE A 4 5.12 19.07 4.24
N ASN A 5 6.40 18.92 3.94
CA ASN A 5 6.99 19.25 2.65
C ASN A 5 7.60 17.98 2.05
N TRP A 6 6.82 17.30 1.20
CA TRP A 6 7.32 16.18 0.41
C TRP A 6 8.24 16.71 -0.69
N LYS A 7 9.43 16.11 -0.85
CA LYS A 7 10.36 16.44 -1.95
C LYS A 7 9.90 15.80 -3.25
N THR A 8 9.16 14.72 -3.17
CA THR A 8 8.55 14.03 -4.31
C THR A 8 7.46 14.89 -4.92
N GLN A 9 7.45 14.94 -6.25
CA GLN A 9 6.38 15.59 -6.99
C GLN A 9 5.08 14.81 -6.79
N LEU A 10 4.14 15.43 -6.07
CA LEU A 10 2.82 14.85 -5.87
C LEU A 10 2.05 14.85 -7.21
N PRO A 11 1.30 13.77 -7.50
CA PRO A 11 0.48 13.69 -8.70
C PRO A 11 -0.68 14.68 -8.60
N ALA A 12 -1.05 15.29 -9.74
CA ALA A 12 -2.21 16.18 -9.82
C ALA A 12 -3.56 15.42 -9.73
N HIS A 13 -3.52 14.10 -9.92
CA HIS A 13 -4.68 13.20 -9.91
C HIS A 13 -4.50 12.14 -8.81
N PRO A 14 -5.58 11.50 -8.33
CA PRO A 14 -5.45 10.38 -7.40
C PRO A 14 -4.66 9.23 -8.04
N ASP A 15 -3.48 8.95 -7.51
CA ASP A 15 -2.68 7.80 -7.92
C ASP A 15 -2.57 6.81 -6.74
N PRO A 16 -3.01 5.56 -6.91
CA PRO A 16 -2.91 4.53 -5.86
C PRO A 16 -1.45 4.13 -5.57
N ARG A 17 -0.51 4.52 -6.43
CA ARG A 17 0.94 4.34 -6.23
C ARG A 17 1.48 5.12 -5.03
N TYR A 18 0.78 6.18 -4.60
CA TYR A 18 1.21 7.06 -3.54
C TYR A 18 0.43 6.76 -2.27
N ILE A 19 1.14 6.25 -1.27
CA ILE A 19 0.57 5.91 0.02
C ILE A 19 1.28 6.71 1.12
N VAL A 20 0.53 7.06 2.15
CA VAL A 20 1.04 7.68 3.37
C VAL A 20 0.93 6.66 4.48
N VAL A 21 2.03 6.47 5.19
CA VAL A 21 2.11 5.58 6.33
C VAL A 21 2.33 6.45 7.55
N GLU A 22 1.41 6.38 8.51
CA GLU A 22 1.46 7.12 9.77
C GLU A 22 1.70 6.15 10.93
N HIS A 23 1.97 6.72 12.11
CA HIS A 23 2.20 5.95 13.34
C HIS A 23 3.47 5.07 13.32
N ILE A 24 4.48 5.44 12.52
CA ILE A 24 5.75 4.70 12.48
C ILE A 24 6.58 5.05 13.72
N HIS A 25 6.94 4.08 14.55
CA HIS A 25 7.76 4.35 15.74
C HIS A 25 9.14 4.95 15.41
N ASN A 26 9.67 5.81 16.27
CA ASN A 26 10.98 6.46 16.06
C ASN A 26 12.17 5.49 15.90
N SER A 27 12.00 4.24 16.36
CA SER A 27 13.01 3.17 16.27
C SER A 27 12.96 2.41 14.94
N ALA A 28 11.95 2.66 14.11
CA ALA A 28 11.89 2.16 12.75
C ALA A 28 12.60 3.14 11.81
N SER A 29 13.56 2.61 11.06
CA SER A 29 14.29 3.36 10.05
C SER A 29 13.58 3.27 8.70
N GLU A 30 13.90 4.20 7.81
CA GLU A 30 13.39 4.19 6.43
C GLU A 30 13.64 2.86 5.71
N GLN A 31 14.78 2.23 5.96
CA GLN A 31 15.12 0.94 5.39
C GLN A 31 14.19 -0.19 5.84
N GLU A 32 13.75 -0.18 7.10
CA GLU A 32 12.81 -1.16 7.64
C GLU A 32 11.42 -0.98 7.04
N VAL A 33 10.98 0.29 6.92
CA VAL A 33 9.73 0.64 6.27
C VAL A 33 9.77 0.19 4.80
N ARG A 34 10.87 0.47 4.11
CA ARG A 34 11.07 0.05 2.72
C ARG A 34 11.06 -1.47 2.56
N ASP A 35 11.76 -2.21 3.42
CA ASP A 35 11.78 -3.69 3.36
C ASP A 35 10.37 -4.25 3.57
N PHE A 36 9.65 -3.73 4.56
CA PHE A 36 8.27 -4.09 4.84
C PHE A 36 7.34 -3.86 3.64
N PHE A 37 7.42 -2.69 3.00
CA PHE A 37 6.59 -2.39 1.84
C PHE A 37 7.09 -3.05 0.55
N SER A 38 8.35 -3.51 0.51
CA SER A 38 8.89 -4.25 -0.64
C SER A 38 8.19 -5.60 -0.85
N PHE A 39 7.55 -6.14 0.19
CA PHE A 39 6.70 -7.33 0.08
C PHE A 39 5.42 -7.07 -0.74
N CYS A 40 4.95 -5.82 -0.80
CA CYS A 40 3.81 -5.42 -1.64
C CYS A 40 4.24 -5.20 -3.10
N GLY A 41 5.49 -4.79 -3.32
CA GLY A 41 6.07 -4.59 -4.64
C GLY A 41 7.24 -3.62 -4.63
N SER A 42 7.76 -3.29 -5.81
CA SER A 42 8.91 -2.39 -5.95
C SER A 42 8.58 -0.95 -5.58
N ILE A 43 9.40 -0.38 -4.69
CA ILE A 43 9.27 1.00 -4.21
C ILE A 43 10.14 1.91 -5.08
N GLN A 44 9.51 2.93 -5.67
CA GLN A 44 10.19 3.97 -6.45
C GLN A 44 10.90 4.96 -5.54
N SER A 45 10.23 5.43 -4.48
CA SER A 45 10.77 6.41 -3.55
C SER A 45 10.05 6.33 -2.20
N ILE A 46 10.80 6.62 -1.14
CA ILE A 46 10.28 6.70 0.21
C ILE A 46 10.79 7.99 0.84
N GLU A 47 9.91 8.69 1.55
CA GLU A 47 10.26 9.91 2.28
C GLU A 47 9.69 9.86 3.69
N MET A 48 10.58 9.72 4.69
CA MET A 48 10.19 9.83 6.09
C MET A 48 10.22 11.28 6.58
N GLN A 49 9.21 11.65 7.36
CA GLN A 49 9.10 12.92 8.06
C GLN A 49 8.71 12.64 9.52
N PRO A 50 9.21 13.43 10.48
CA PRO A 50 8.74 13.35 11.85
C PRO A 50 7.27 13.78 11.95
N GLN A 51 6.45 12.97 12.60
CA GLN A 51 5.04 13.28 12.83
C GLN A 51 4.88 13.91 14.22
N ASP A 52 5.40 13.24 15.24
CA ASP A 52 5.31 13.57 16.67
C ASP A 52 6.64 13.27 17.39
N LYS A 53 6.67 13.33 18.73
CA LYS A 53 7.88 13.04 19.53
C LYS A 53 8.32 11.58 19.46
N GLU A 54 7.36 10.66 19.31
CA GLU A 54 7.57 9.22 19.36
C GLU A 54 7.30 8.54 18.01
N TYR A 55 6.60 9.23 17.12
CA TYR A 55 6.14 8.69 15.84
C TYR A 55 6.58 9.53 14.64
N ASN A 56 6.74 8.85 13.53
CA ASN A 56 7.10 9.35 12.22
C ASN A 56 5.99 9.00 11.23
N ARG A 57 5.99 9.69 10.11
CA ARG A 57 5.18 9.39 8.94
C ARG A 57 6.10 9.19 7.74
N ALA A 58 5.65 8.40 6.77
CA ALA A 58 6.38 8.17 5.53
C ALA A 58 5.43 8.33 4.34
N LEU A 59 5.90 8.99 3.29
CA LEU A 59 5.31 8.91 1.95
C LEU A 59 6.04 7.80 1.21
N VAL A 60 5.32 6.75 0.81
CA VAL A 60 5.86 5.65 0.01
C VAL A 60 5.24 5.73 -1.38
N VAL A 61 6.09 5.72 -2.39
CA VAL A 61 5.71 5.74 -3.80
C VAL A 61 6.16 4.45 -4.44
N PHE A 62 5.21 3.68 -4.95
CA PHE A 62 5.49 2.43 -5.65
C PHE A 62 5.72 2.65 -7.14
N GLU A 63 6.50 1.76 -7.75
CA GLU A 63 6.64 1.72 -9.20
C GLU A 63 5.33 1.30 -9.88
N GLN A 64 4.57 0.40 -9.23
CA GLN A 64 3.34 -0.20 -9.75
C GLN A 64 2.13 0.20 -8.91
N GLU A 65 0.99 0.42 -9.56
CA GLU A 65 -0.28 0.74 -8.91
C GLU A 65 -0.80 -0.40 -8.02
N ASP A 66 -0.59 -1.65 -8.44
CA ASP A 66 -1.04 -2.83 -7.71
C ASP A 66 -0.34 -2.97 -6.35
N ALA A 67 0.93 -2.58 -6.27
CA ALA A 67 1.69 -2.59 -5.02
C ALA A 67 1.12 -1.60 -4.01
N GLY A 68 0.72 -0.40 -4.45
CA GLY A 68 0.07 0.58 -3.61
C GLY A 68 -1.31 0.13 -3.11
N LYS A 69 -2.13 -0.46 -3.99
CA LYS A 69 -3.43 -1.07 -3.60
C LYS A 69 -3.23 -2.17 -2.55
N THR A 70 -2.26 -3.06 -2.77
CA THR A 70 -1.92 -4.13 -1.83
C THR A 70 -1.45 -3.58 -0.49
N ALA A 71 -0.61 -2.53 -0.51
CA ALA A 71 -0.15 -1.87 0.71
C ALA A 71 -1.28 -1.20 1.50
N LEU A 72 -2.30 -0.63 0.83
CA LEU A 72 -3.52 -0.15 1.48
C LEU A 72 -4.30 -1.28 2.18
N LEU A 73 -4.32 -2.48 1.60
CA LEU A 73 -4.96 -3.65 2.23
C LEU A 73 -4.20 -4.09 3.50
N LEU A 74 -2.94 -3.70 3.66
CA LEU A 74 -2.14 -3.90 4.86
C LEU A 74 -2.31 -2.77 5.90
N GLY A 75 -3.47 -2.10 5.92
CA GLY A 75 -3.78 -0.97 6.81
C GLY A 75 -3.51 -1.22 8.30
N ASP A 76 -3.51 -2.48 8.76
CA ASP A 76 -3.19 -2.91 10.14
C ASP A 76 -1.86 -3.68 10.24
N ALA A 77 -0.90 -3.31 9.40
CA ALA A 77 0.45 -3.85 9.43
C ALA A 77 1.20 -3.50 10.72
N HIS A 78 2.16 -4.36 11.10
CA HIS A 78 3.04 -4.12 12.25
C HIS A 78 4.50 -4.01 11.82
N ILE A 79 5.10 -2.85 12.07
CA ILE A 79 6.55 -2.65 11.93
C ILE A 79 7.17 -2.67 13.33
N LYS A 80 8.09 -3.62 13.58
CA LYS A 80 8.74 -3.81 14.89
C LYS A 80 7.75 -3.84 16.07
N ASN A 81 6.64 -4.57 15.92
CA ASN A 81 5.62 -4.73 16.95
C ASN A 81 4.80 -3.45 17.26
N VAL A 82 4.83 -2.46 16.36
CA VAL A 82 4.00 -1.25 16.42
C VAL A 82 3.06 -1.23 15.22
N SER A 83 1.77 -1.00 15.47
CA SER A 83 0.76 -0.89 14.42
C SER A 83 0.96 0.41 13.65
N ILE A 84 1.10 0.28 12.34
CA ILE A 84 1.16 1.43 11.43
C ILE A 84 -0.20 1.65 10.81
N VAL A 85 -0.45 2.88 10.34
CA VAL A 85 -1.70 3.22 9.65
C VAL A 85 -1.35 3.57 8.20
N VAL A 86 -1.90 2.81 7.25
CA VAL A 86 -1.66 3.05 5.82
C VAL A 86 -2.87 3.71 5.19
N MET A 87 -2.64 4.81 4.46
CA MET A 87 -3.69 5.59 3.80
C MET A 87 -3.27 5.99 2.39
N PRO A 88 -4.22 6.16 1.45
CA PRO A 88 -3.92 6.76 0.15
C PRO A 88 -3.55 8.24 0.32
N LEU A 89 -2.58 8.73 -0.46
CA LEU A 89 -2.25 10.17 -0.49
C LEU A 89 -3.47 11.02 -0.86
N HIS A 90 -4.26 10.57 -1.84
CA HIS A 90 -5.50 11.20 -2.26
C HIS A 90 -6.65 10.23 -2.02
N ALA A 91 -7.37 10.42 -0.91
CA ALA A 91 -8.62 9.73 -0.65
C ALA A 91 -9.72 10.32 -1.55
N GLN A 92 -9.74 9.98 -2.84
CA GLN A 92 -10.96 10.11 -3.61
C GLN A 92 -11.81 8.86 -3.36
N ASN A 93 -13.07 9.10 -3.02
CA ASN A 93 -14.09 8.09 -2.78
C ASN A 93 -13.91 6.93 -3.76
N ALA A 94 -13.76 5.73 -3.21
CA ALA A 94 -13.67 4.48 -3.94
C ALA A 94 -14.97 4.22 -4.70
N ASP A 95 -15.21 4.94 -5.79
CA ASP A 95 -16.16 4.53 -6.80
C ASP A 95 -15.45 3.61 -7.79
N CYS A 96 -16.02 2.41 -7.89
CA CYS A 96 -15.66 1.29 -8.75
C CYS A 96 -14.50 0.38 -8.27
N PRO A 97 -14.80 -0.82 -7.74
CA PRO A 97 -13.81 -1.89 -7.68
C PRO A 97 -13.32 -2.20 -9.11
N PRO A 98 -12.01 -2.41 -9.37
CA PRO A 98 -11.64 -3.17 -10.54
C PRO A 98 -12.24 -4.56 -10.31
N ASN A 99 -13.27 -4.86 -11.11
CA ASN A 99 -13.84 -6.17 -11.30
C ASN A 99 -12.76 -7.26 -11.16
N TYR A 100 -12.67 -7.91 -10.00
CA TYR A 100 -11.88 -9.13 -9.81
C TYR A 100 -12.56 -10.34 -10.45
N GLU A 101 -13.55 -10.11 -11.32
CA GLU A 101 -14.21 -11.13 -12.10
C GLU A 101 -13.47 -11.32 -13.44
N HIS A 102 -12.22 -11.77 -13.36
CA HIS A 102 -11.63 -12.54 -14.46
C HIS A 102 -10.46 -13.43 -14.03
N ALA A 103 -10.71 -14.33 -13.09
CA ALA A 103 -10.09 -15.66 -13.15
C ALA A 103 -11.24 -16.67 -13.25
N THR A 104 -11.69 -16.88 -14.48
CA THR A 104 -12.63 -17.93 -14.85
C THR A 104 -12.13 -19.28 -14.32
N ARG A 105 -12.79 -19.81 -13.30
CA ARG A 105 -12.98 -21.25 -13.15
C ARG A 105 -14.45 -21.48 -12.90
N ALA A 106 -15.23 -21.33 -13.96
CA ALA A 106 -16.34 -22.25 -14.16
C ALA A 106 -15.72 -23.65 -14.04
N VAL A 107 -15.93 -24.31 -12.91
CA VAL A 107 -15.81 -25.76 -12.88
C VAL A 107 -16.97 -26.25 -13.73
N ASP A 108 -16.63 -26.55 -14.97
CA ASP A 108 -17.44 -27.33 -15.89
C ASP A 108 -17.98 -28.54 -15.13
N THR A 109 -19.29 -28.50 -14.88
CA THR A 109 -20.06 -29.70 -14.64
C THR A 109 -20.31 -30.30 -16.01
N ASP A 110 -19.45 -31.23 -16.45
CA ASP A 110 -19.72 -32.29 -17.45
C ASP A 110 -18.40 -32.71 -18.11
N TYR A 111 -17.85 -33.88 -17.74
CA TYR A 111 -17.29 -34.83 -18.71
C TYR A 111 -17.12 -36.25 -18.11
N LYS A 112 -18.19 -37.02 -18.22
CA LYS A 112 -18.26 -38.38 -18.79
C LYS A 112 -17.16 -39.41 -18.43
N GLY A 113 -17.40 -40.17 -17.35
CA GLY A 113 -16.87 -41.53 -17.19
C GLY A 113 -17.57 -42.51 -18.15
N LYS A 114 -16.79 -43.18 -19.01
CA LYS A 114 -17.22 -44.16 -20.01
C LYS A 114 -17.68 -45.50 -19.40
N PRO A 115 -18.57 -46.27 -20.07
CA PRO A 115 -18.93 -47.63 -19.66
C PRO A 115 -17.87 -48.65 -20.10
N ALA A 116 -17.70 -49.69 -19.30
CA ALA A 116 -17.15 -50.99 -19.69
C ALA A 116 -17.91 -52.08 -18.91
#